data_AF-A0A8T5S4P6-F1
#
_entry.id   AF-A0A8T5S4P6-F1
#
_cell.length_a   1.000
_cell.length_b   1.000
_cell.length_c   1.000
_cell.angle_alpha   90.00
_cell.angle_beta   90.00
_cell.angle_gamma   90.00
#
_symmetry.space_group_name_H-M   'P 1'
#
loop_
_entity.id
_entity.type
_entity.pdbx_description
1 polymer ?
#
loop_
_entity_poly.entity_id
_entity_poly.type
_entity_poly.pdbx_seq_one_letter_code
_entity_poly.pdbx_strand_id
1 'polypeptide(L)'
;MIMEDPVLKNYIIGDIVREVEQKGLVIEKVYVENFIDNFINEYERLPKKSEIKPIVSSYLKILEVQAPVTEIHHEPTTHKANSNVIDPVVKNFIQKKNLINSIKNQGLFTHSGEILTIPKPVGRRLCPICDNENWYKIHESTDKNDIICHFPRVYGKIYTCSGCGCVWKEK
;
A
#
# COMPACT_ATOMS: atom_id res chain seq x y z
N MET A 1 17.13 26.90 8.79
CA MET A 1 15.72 27.29 8.59
C MET A 1 15.51 27.47 7.10
N ILE A 2 14.93 26.47 6.42
CA ILE A 2 14.53 26.62 5.03
C ILE A 2 13.22 27.41 5.06
N MET A 3 13.26 28.68 4.66
CA MET A 3 12.04 29.42 4.36
C MET A 3 11.48 28.85 3.07
N GLU A 4 10.58 27.89 3.19
CA GLU A 4 9.86 27.34 2.05
C GLU A 4 8.88 28.39 1.54
N ASP A 5 9.04 28.78 0.29
CA ASP A 5 8.25 29.83 -0.34
C ASP A 5 6.78 29.37 -0.46
N PRO A 6 5.83 29.96 0.31
CA PRO A 6 4.44 29.49 0.36
C PRO A 6 3.76 29.50 -1.01
N VAL A 7 4.24 30.35 -1.91
CA VAL A 7 3.77 30.49 -3.28
C VAL A 7 4.12 29.25 -4.11
N LEU A 8 5.35 28.73 -3.96
CA LEU A 8 5.82 27.58 -4.72
C LEU A 8 5.09 26.30 -4.32
N LYS A 9 4.79 26.13 -3.03
CA LYS A 9 3.98 25.02 -2.51
C LYS A 9 2.59 25.01 -3.15
N ASN A 10 1.91 26.15 -3.18
CA ASN A 10 0.59 26.29 -3.81
C ASN A 10 0.61 26.00 -5.32
N TYR A 11 1.67 26.40 -6.01
CA TYR A 11 1.84 26.11 -7.43
C TYR A 11 1.96 24.61 -7.70
N ILE A 12 2.77 23.89 -6.90
CA ILE A 12 2.96 22.45 -7.03
C ILE A 12 1.66 21.69 -6.71
N ILE A 13 0.91 22.13 -5.70
CA ILE A 13 -0.41 21.57 -5.39
C ILE A 13 -1.35 21.71 -6.61
N GLY A 14 -1.40 22.90 -7.21
CA GLY A 14 -2.20 23.14 -8.41
C GLY A 14 -1.77 22.29 -9.61
N ASP A 15 -0.46 22.12 -9.80
CA ASP A 15 0.09 21.25 -10.86
C ASP A 15 -0.30 19.78 -10.67
N ILE A 16 -0.27 19.27 -9.43
CA ILE A 16 -0.69 17.91 -9.11
C ILE A 16 -2.19 17.72 -9.35
N VAL A 17 -3.03 18.64 -8.85
CA VAL A 17 -4.49 18.58 -9.05
C VAL A 17 -4.82 18.55 -10.55
N ARG A 18 -4.21 19.45 -11.33
CA ARG A 18 -4.42 19.53 -12.78
C ARG A 18 -4.02 18.25 -13.51
N GLU A 19 -2.88 17.65 -13.15
CA GLU A 19 -2.43 16.38 -13.76
C GLU A 19 -3.34 15.19 -13.39
N VAL A 20 -3.97 15.20 -12.20
CA VAL A 20 -4.96 14.19 -11.80
C VAL A 20 -6.28 14.38 -12.56
N GLU A 21 -6.74 15.62 -12.69
CA GLU A 21 -7.95 15.98 -13.44
C GLU A 21 -7.82 15.65 -14.93
N GLN A 22 -6.66 15.91 -15.54
CA GLN A 22 -6.37 15.52 -16.93
C GLN A 22 -6.48 14.01 -17.17
N LYS A 23 -6.33 13.21 -16.12
CA LYS A 23 -6.47 11.75 -16.17
C LYS A 23 -7.86 11.25 -15.77
N GLY A 24 -8.82 12.17 -15.62
CA GLY A 24 -10.24 11.86 -15.42
C GLY A 24 -10.65 11.62 -13.96
N LEU A 25 -9.81 12.01 -12.99
CA LEU A 25 -10.08 11.81 -11.56
C LEU A 25 -10.20 13.14 -10.83
N VAL A 26 -11.02 13.15 -9.78
CA VAL A 26 -11.20 14.31 -8.91
C VAL A 26 -10.48 14.02 -7.60
N ILE A 27 -9.61 14.94 -7.18
CA ILE A 27 -8.90 14.87 -5.90
C ILE A 27 -9.14 16.15 -5.12
N GLU A 28 -9.48 16.01 -3.84
CA GLU A 28 -9.64 17.20 -2.99
C GLU A 28 -8.26 17.79 -2.67
N LYS A 29 -8.21 19.13 -2.68
CA LYS A 29 -6.97 19.89 -2.43
C LYS A 29 -6.33 19.54 -1.07
N VAL A 30 -7.15 19.22 -0.07
CA VAL A 30 -6.71 18.85 1.29
C VAL A 30 -5.81 17.60 1.27
N TYR A 31 -6.10 16.62 0.42
CA TYR A 31 -5.27 15.41 0.31
C TYR A 31 -3.92 15.71 -0.33
N VAL A 32 -3.89 16.59 -1.34
CA VAL A 32 -2.65 17.01 -1.99
C VAL A 32 -1.80 17.84 -1.04
N GLU A 33 -2.41 18.71 -0.25
CA GLU A 33 -1.74 19.47 0.81
C GLU A 33 -1.08 18.53 1.83
N ASN A 34 -1.83 17.56 2.36
CA ASN A 34 -1.28 16.57 3.29
C ASN A 34 -0.20 15.69 2.66
N PHE A 35 -0.32 15.34 1.38
CA PHE A 35 0.74 14.63 0.66
C PHE A 35 2.04 15.45 0.61
N ILE A 36 1.93 16.74 0.26
CA ILE A 36 3.09 17.63 0.20
C ILE A 36 3.72 17.83 1.59
N ASP A 37 2.91 17.96 2.63
CA ASP A 37 3.41 18.08 4.00
C ASP A 37 4.20 16.84 4.44
N ASN A 38 3.67 15.64 4.14
CA ASN A 38 4.38 14.39 4.41
C ASN A 38 5.66 14.27 3.58
N PHE A 39 5.63 14.71 2.32
CA PHE A 39 6.80 14.69 1.44
C PHE A 39 7.91 15.62 1.94
N ILE A 40 7.55 16.83 2.40
CA ILE A 40 8.50 17.78 3.00
C ILE A 40 9.10 17.18 4.28
N ASN A 41 8.29 16.57 5.14
CA ASN A 41 8.76 15.95 6.38
C ASN A 41 9.75 14.80 6.12
N GLU A 42 9.57 14.03 5.04
CA GLU A 42 10.40 12.87 4.73
C GLU A 42 11.68 13.24 3.96
N TYR A 43 11.60 14.20 3.04
CA TYR A 43 12.69 14.51 2.10
C TYR A 43 13.30 15.91 2.29
N GLU A 44 12.82 16.70 3.25
CA GLU A 44 13.24 18.08 3.55
C GLU A 44 13.24 19.00 2.31
N ARG A 45 12.36 18.72 1.34
CA ARG A 45 12.27 19.44 0.07
C ARG A 45 10.89 19.32 -0.57
N LEU A 46 10.60 20.22 -1.50
CA LEU A 46 9.44 20.11 -2.38
C LEU A 46 9.67 19.14 -3.57
N PRO A 47 8.60 18.53 -4.12
CA PRO A 47 8.69 17.73 -5.34
C PRO A 47 9.13 18.58 -6.54
N LYS A 48 10.02 18.04 -7.37
CA LYS A 48 10.39 18.67 -8.64
C LYS A 48 9.28 18.47 -9.67
N LYS A 49 9.19 19.37 -10.65
CA LYS A 49 8.21 19.29 -11.74
C LYS A 49 8.27 17.96 -12.53
N SER A 50 9.46 17.38 -12.67
CA SER A 50 9.67 16.07 -13.31
C SER A 50 9.14 14.89 -12.48
N GLU A 51 8.98 15.06 -11.17
CA GLU A 51 8.52 14.02 -10.24
C GLU A 51 6.98 13.99 -10.14
N ILE A 52 6.30 15.07 -10.50
CA ILE A 52 4.83 15.19 -10.42
C ILE A 52 4.12 14.09 -11.23
N LYS A 53 4.51 13.89 -12.49
CA LYS A 53 3.89 12.88 -13.36
C LYS A 53 4.06 11.44 -12.84
N PRO A 54 5.28 11.01 -12.42
CA PRO A 54 5.48 9.75 -11.73
C PRO A 54 4.64 9.59 -10.46
N ILE A 55 4.58 10.63 -9.62
CA ILE A 55 3.79 10.61 -8.37
C ILE A 55 2.31 10.37 -8.67
N VAL A 56 1.74 11.16 -9.60
CA VAL A 56 0.35 10.99 -10.03
C VAL A 56 0.14 9.62 -10.64
N SER A 57 1.02 9.16 -11.53
CA SER A 57 0.91 7.82 -12.13
C SER A 57 0.96 6.69 -11.11
N SER A 58 1.77 6.82 -10.05
CA SER A 58 1.83 5.82 -8.99
C SER A 58 0.54 5.81 -8.16
N TYR A 59 0.00 6.98 -7.85
CA TYR A 59 -1.28 7.11 -7.16
C TYR A 59 -2.41 6.42 -7.94
N LEU A 60 -2.46 6.64 -9.26
CA LEU A 60 -3.45 6.00 -10.14
C LEU A 60 -3.34 4.49 -10.17
N LYS A 61 -2.12 3.94 -10.29
CA LYS A 61 -1.90 2.49 -10.26
C LYS A 61 -2.38 1.87 -8.95
N ILE A 62 -2.17 2.56 -7.82
CA ILE A 62 -2.65 2.08 -6.51
C ILE A 62 -4.18 2.04 -6.47
N LEU A 63 -4.87 2.98 -7.13
CA LEU A 63 -6.33 2.99 -7.26
C LEU A 63 -6.83 1.89 -8.21
N GLU A 64 -6.18 1.71 -9.36
CA GLU A 64 -6.52 0.68 -10.36
C GLU A 64 -6.36 -0.74 -9.78
N VAL A 65 -5.33 -1.00 -8.98
CA VAL A 65 -5.09 -2.30 -8.32
C VAL A 65 -6.15 -2.63 -7.26
N GLN A 66 -6.91 -1.63 -6.78
CA GLN A 66 -7.97 -1.82 -5.77
C GLN A 66 -9.38 -1.87 -6.36
N ALA A 67 -9.55 -1.57 -7.65
CA ALA A 67 -10.80 -1.83 -8.34
C ALA A 67 -10.87 -3.34 -8.67
N PRO A 68 -11.86 -4.10 -8.16
CA PRO A 68 -12.13 -5.42 -8.70
C PRO A 68 -12.44 -5.26 -10.19
N VAL A 69 -11.89 -6.12 -11.02
CA VAL A 69 -12.18 -6.20 -12.45
C VAL A 69 -13.70 -6.32 -12.63
N THR A 70 -14.34 -5.22 -13.01
CA THR A 70 -15.51 -5.27 -13.88
C THR A 70 -15.02 -4.83 -15.23
N GLU A 71 -14.86 -5.80 -16.12
CA GLU A 71 -14.79 -5.58 -17.55
C GLU A 71 -15.98 -4.70 -17.94
N ILE A 72 -15.71 -3.50 -18.45
CA ILE A 72 -16.72 -2.73 -19.17
C ILE A 72 -16.13 -2.48 -20.55
N HIS A 73 -16.72 -3.19 -21.52
CA HIS A 73 -16.52 -3.02 -22.95
C HIS A 73 -16.51 -1.55 -23.38
N HIS A 74 -15.64 -1.24 -24.33
CA HIS A 74 -15.69 0.01 -25.10
C HIS A 74 -17.05 0.17 -25.78
N GLU A 75 -17.69 1.33 -25.61
CA GLU A 75 -17.97 2.27 -26.71
C GLU A 75 -18.47 3.64 -26.17
N PRO A 76 -18.36 4.72 -26.97
CA PRO A 76 -18.36 6.09 -26.50
C PRO A 76 -19.78 6.57 -26.18
N THR A 77 -19.91 7.65 -25.40
CA THR A 77 -20.94 8.74 -25.51
C THR A 77 -21.29 9.32 -24.13
N THR A 78 -20.86 10.57 -23.95
CA THR A 78 -21.47 11.70 -23.21
C THR A 78 -22.33 11.52 -21.94
N HIS A 79 -22.00 12.39 -20.97
CA HIS A 79 -22.88 13.07 -19.98
C HIS A 79 -23.19 12.43 -18.62
N LYS A 80 -22.81 13.24 -17.61
CA LYS A 80 -23.47 13.56 -16.33
C LYS A 80 -23.07 12.78 -15.06
N ALA A 81 -22.75 13.60 -14.07
CA ALA A 81 -22.29 13.30 -12.74
C ALA A 81 -23.33 12.57 -11.88
N ASN A 82 -22.84 11.68 -11.01
CA ASN A 82 -23.52 11.29 -9.77
C ASN A 82 -22.44 11.08 -8.69
N SER A 83 -22.42 11.96 -7.69
CA SER A 83 -21.27 12.26 -6.82
C SER A 83 -21.32 11.63 -5.41
N ASN A 84 -22.11 10.60 -5.14
CA ASN A 84 -22.48 10.28 -3.74
C ASN A 84 -22.07 8.88 -3.22
N VAL A 85 -21.07 8.20 -3.79
CA VAL A 85 -20.70 6.82 -3.35
C VAL A 85 -19.24 6.67 -2.89
N ILE A 86 -18.40 7.71 -3.03
CA ILE A 86 -16.93 7.58 -2.86
C ILE A 86 -16.49 7.81 -1.39
N ASP A 87 -17.22 8.61 -0.61
CA ASP A 87 -16.85 9.01 0.76
C ASP A 87 -16.73 7.89 1.83
N PRO A 88 -17.55 6.81 1.84
CA PRO A 88 -17.43 5.79 2.89
C PRO A 88 -16.26 4.81 2.65
N VAL A 89 -15.80 4.65 1.41
CA VAL A 89 -14.75 3.68 1.05
C VAL A 89 -13.37 4.21 1.44
N VAL A 90 -13.11 5.49 1.19
CA VAL A 90 -11.82 6.13 1.49
C VAL A 90 -11.58 6.23 3.01
N LYS A 91 -12.61 6.54 3.79
CA LYS A 91 -12.53 6.59 5.26
C LYS A 91 -12.22 5.23 5.88
N ASN A 92 -12.85 4.15 5.39
CA ASN A 92 -12.55 2.79 5.83
C ASN A 92 -11.11 2.36 5.47
N PHE A 93 -10.59 2.82 4.33
CA PHE A 93 -9.20 2.58 3.91
C PHE A 93 -8.16 3.22 4.83
N ILE A 94 -8.39 4.47 5.25
CA ILE A 94 -7.50 5.21 6.15
C ILE A 94 -7.49 4.55 7.53
N GLN A 95 -8.65 4.14 8.05
CA GLN A 95 -8.74 3.43 9.32
C GLN A 95 -7.96 2.10 9.30
N LYS A 96 -8.10 1.31 8.23
CA LYS A 96 -7.39 0.03 8.10
C LYS A 96 -5.87 0.21 7.97
N LYS A 97 -5.40 1.21 7.21
CA LYS A 97 -3.96 1.53 7.10
C LYS A 97 -3.36 2.03 8.41
N ASN A 98 -4.09 2.88 9.15
CA ASN A 98 -3.63 3.38 10.44
C ASN A 98 -3.55 2.27 11.50
N LEU A 99 -4.51 1.33 11.50
CA LEU A 99 -4.47 0.16 12.35
C LEU A 99 -3.26 -0.74 12.03
N ILE A 100 -3.00 -1.02 10.74
CA ILE A 100 -1.86 -1.83 10.31
C ILE A 100 -0.53 -1.16 10.66
N ASN A 101 -0.43 0.17 10.51
CA ASN A 101 0.78 0.90 10.89
C ASN A 101 0.98 0.95 12.41
N SER A 102 -0.10 1.05 13.19
CA SER A 102 -0.05 0.92 14.65
C SER A 102 0.43 -0.47 15.08
N ILE A 103 -0.03 -1.53 14.40
CA ILE A 103 0.38 -2.92 14.66
C ILE A 103 1.85 -3.15 14.27
N LYS A 104 2.32 -2.56 13.15
CA LYS A 104 3.73 -2.59 12.73
C LYS A 104 4.65 -1.94 13.76
N ASN A 105 4.24 -0.82 14.35
CA ASN A 105 5.05 -0.08 15.32
C ASN A 105 5.04 -0.72 16.73
N GLN A 106 4.01 -1.50 17.07
CA GLN A 106 3.90 -2.17 18.36
C GLN A 106 4.58 -3.54 18.44
N GLY A 107 5.21 -4.04 17.36
CA GLY A 107 5.94 -5.31 17.42
C GLY A 107 5.09 -6.50 17.90
N LEU A 108 3.78 -6.46 17.64
CA LEU A 108 2.81 -7.38 18.25
C LEU A 108 3.08 -8.85 17.88
N PHE A 109 3.79 -9.09 16.78
CA PHE A 109 4.14 -10.43 16.29
C PHE A 109 5.60 -10.83 16.53
N THR A 110 6.41 -9.97 17.16
CA THR A 110 7.83 -10.27 17.44
C THR A 110 8.10 -10.65 18.89
N HIS A 111 7.19 -10.35 19.83
CA HIS A 111 7.44 -10.54 21.27
C HIS A 111 6.67 -11.68 21.96
N SER A 112 5.57 -12.19 21.39
CA SER A 112 4.76 -13.23 22.04
C SER A 112 5.20 -14.67 21.74
N GLY A 113 6.14 -14.89 20.80
CA GLY A 113 6.57 -16.23 20.39
C GLY A 113 5.50 -17.04 19.63
N GLU A 114 4.31 -16.48 19.42
CA GLU A 114 3.23 -17.10 18.66
C GLU A 114 3.41 -16.85 17.16
N ILE A 115 3.52 -17.94 16.39
CA ILE A 115 3.72 -17.88 14.93
C ILE A 115 2.35 -17.86 14.25
N LEU A 116 2.13 -16.88 13.37
CA LEU A 116 0.89 -16.77 12.59
C LEU A 116 0.71 -18.00 11.70
N THR A 117 -0.46 -18.62 11.69
CA THR A 117 -0.78 -19.73 10.77
C THR A 117 -1.82 -19.28 9.77
N ILE A 118 -1.52 -19.40 8.48
CA ILE A 118 -2.39 -19.01 7.37
C ILE A 118 -2.65 -20.19 6.43
N PRO A 119 -3.77 -20.21 5.71
CA PRO A 119 -3.97 -21.20 4.65
C PRO A 119 -2.95 -21.01 3.54
N LYS A 120 -2.51 -22.11 2.92
CA LYS A 120 -1.61 -22.05 1.76
C LYS A 120 -2.20 -21.19 0.63
N PRO A 121 -1.54 -20.10 0.21
CA PRO A 121 -2.06 -19.24 -0.85
C PRO A 121 -1.98 -19.93 -2.22
N VAL A 122 -2.95 -19.63 -3.09
CA VAL A 122 -2.93 -20.07 -4.48
C VAL A 122 -2.16 -19.04 -5.30
N GLY A 123 -0.96 -19.41 -5.79
CA GLY A 123 -0.13 -18.55 -6.63
C GLY A 123 1.16 -18.08 -5.93
N ARG A 124 1.58 -16.83 -6.19
CA ARG A 124 2.79 -16.25 -5.60
C ARG A 124 2.55 -15.91 -4.13
N ARG A 125 3.52 -16.27 -3.27
CA ARG A 125 3.44 -15.98 -1.83
C ARG A 125 3.51 -14.48 -1.58
N LEU A 126 2.62 -14.01 -0.71
CA LEU A 126 2.54 -12.63 -0.24
C LEU A 126 2.70 -12.62 1.27
N CYS A 127 3.32 -11.57 1.80
CA CYS A 127 3.38 -11.39 3.24
C CYS A 127 1.99 -11.02 3.78
N PRO A 128 1.46 -11.71 4.81
CA PRO A 128 0.10 -11.49 5.31
C PRO A 128 -0.12 -10.13 5.98
N ILE A 129 0.96 -9.38 6.29
CA ILE A 129 0.88 -8.07 6.97
C ILE A 129 1.12 -6.90 6.02
N CYS A 130 2.06 -7.05 5.09
CA CYS A 130 2.49 -5.93 4.24
C CYS A 130 2.24 -6.16 2.75
N ASP A 131 1.63 -7.28 2.38
CA ASP A 131 1.30 -7.66 1.00
C ASP A 131 2.49 -7.49 0.04
N ASN A 132 3.71 -7.62 0.55
CA ASN A 132 4.92 -7.49 -0.26
C ASN A 132 4.98 -8.65 -1.25
N GLU A 133 4.86 -8.33 -2.54
CA GLU A 133 4.96 -9.30 -3.65
C GLU A 133 6.41 -9.66 -3.99
N ASN A 134 7.37 -8.90 -3.46
CA ASN A 134 8.78 -9.12 -3.73
C ASN A 134 9.29 -10.38 -3.01
N TRP A 135 9.40 -11.46 -3.77
CA TRP A 135 9.81 -12.78 -3.27
C TRP A 135 11.19 -12.79 -2.60
N TYR A 136 12.12 -11.91 -3.01
CA TYR A 136 13.44 -11.81 -2.39
C TYR A 136 13.38 -11.34 -0.93
N LYS A 137 12.26 -10.73 -0.51
CA LYS A 137 12.02 -10.28 0.86
C LYS A 137 11.29 -11.31 1.72
N ILE A 138 10.99 -12.50 1.20
CA ILE A 138 10.34 -13.58 1.94
C ILE A 138 11.33 -14.73 2.05
N HIS A 139 11.85 -14.94 3.25
CA HIS A 139 12.78 -16.02 3.55
C HIS A 139 12.03 -17.24 4.05
N GLU A 140 12.31 -18.39 3.45
CA GLU A 140 11.81 -19.69 3.87
C GLU A 140 12.85 -20.38 4.75
N SER A 141 12.42 -20.94 5.88
CA SER A 141 13.26 -21.77 6.75
C SER A 141 12.47 -22.97 7.25
N THR A 142 13.19 -23.96 7.77
CA THR A 142 12.59 -25.19 8.29
C THR A 142 12.17 -25.02 9.73
N ASP A 143 10.91 -25.34 10.04
CA ASP A 143 10.45 -25.39 11.43
C ASP A 143 10.64 -26.78 12.02
N LYS A 144 11.57 -26.89 12.97
CA LYS A 144 11.85 -28.14 13.67
C LYS A 144 10.76 -28.53 14.68
N ASN A 145 9.88 -27.59 15.05
CA ASN A 145 8.80 -27.82 15.98
C ASN A 145 7.55 -28.41 15.31
N ASP A 146 7.45 -28.31 13.98
CA ASP A 146 6.33 -28.85 13.20
C ASP A 146 6.80 -30.06 12.39
N ILE A 147 6.40 -31.27 12.81
CA ILE A 147 6.78 -32.52 12.13
C ILE A 147 5.60 -32.98 11.29
N ILE A 148 5.74 -32.88 9.96
CA ILE A 148 4.73 -33.33 8.99
C ILE A 148 4.76 -34.86 8.88
N CYS A 149 5.94 -35.46 8.89
CA CYS A 149 6.11 -36.90 8.81
C CYS A 149 7.29 -37.36 9.68
N HIS A 150 7.12 -38.46 10.41
CA HIS A 150 8.18 -39.01 11.26
C HIS A 150 9.21 -39.83 10.48
N PHE A 151 8.81 -40.53 9.41
CA PHE A 151 9.72 -41.33 8.57
C PHE A 151 9.24 -41.41 7.10
N PRO A 152 10.03 -40.91 6.13
CA PRO A 152 11.23 -40.08 6.31
C PRO A 152 10.89 -38.81 7.09
N ARG A 153 11.83 -38.30 7.91
CA ARG A 153 11.55 -37.15 8.77
C ARG A 153 11.38 -35.88 7.92
N VAL A 154 10.15 -35.37 7.87
CA VAL A 154 9.80 -34.14 7.14
C VAL A 154 9.29 -33.10 8.12
N TYR A 155 9.89 -31.92 8.04
CA TYR A 155 9.56 -30.77 8.87
C TYR A 155 8.71 -29.76 8.09
N GLY A 156 7.92 -29.00 8.83
CA GLY A 156 7.16 -27.85 8.34
C GLY A 156 8.07 -26.72 7.87
N LYS A 157 7.46 -25.78 7.16
CA LYS A 157 8.13 -24.57 6.67
C LYS A 157 7.61 -23.36 7.42
N ILE A 158 8.52 -22.45 7.74
CA ILE A 158 8.22 -21.15 8.31
C ILE A 158 8.77 -20.07 7.39
N TYR A 159 8.00 -19.00 7.25
CA TYR A 159 8.31 -17.89 6.37
C TYR A 159 8.52 -16.63 7.19
N THR A 160 9.49 -15.81 6.77
CA THR A 160 9.81 -14.55 7.43
C THR A 160 9.91 -13.43 6.41
N CYS A 161 9.22 -12.32 6.64
CA CYS A 161 9.28 -11.15 5.77
C CYS A 161 10.35 -10.17 6.26
N SER A 162 11.35 -9.87 5.42
CA SER A 162 12.40 -8.88 5.72
C SER A 162 11.88 -7.44 5.72
N GLY A 163 10.70 -7.20 5.16
CA GLY A 163 10.10 -5.86 5.09
C GLY A 163 9.37 -5.44 6.36
N CYS A 164 8.67 -6.37 7.04
CA CYS A 164 7.88 -6.07 8.23
C CYS A 164 8.20 -6.95 9.45
N GLY A 165 9.12 -7.91 9.32
CA GLY A 165 9.49 -8.83 10.39
C GLY A 165 8.44 -9.92 10.69
N CYS A 166 7.34 -9.98 9.94
CA CYS A 166 6.30 -10.99 10.15
C CYS A 166 6.85 -12.40 9.94
N VAL A 167 6.52 -13.30 10.88
CA VAL A 167 6.82 -14.73 10.80
C VAL A 167 5.52 -15.51 10.75
N TRP A 168 5.37 -16.40 9.76
CA TRP A 168 4.15 -17.21 9.61
C TRP A 168 4.43 -18.62 9.06
N LYS A 169 3.43 -19.49 9.20
CA LYS A 169 3.36 -20.84 8.64
C LYS A 169 2.17 -20.97 7.69
N GLU A 170 2.33 -21.82 6.69
CA GLU A 170 1.27 -22.19 5.77
C GLU A 170 0.75 -23.58 6.14
N LYS A 171 -0.57 -23.73 6.33
CA LYS A 171 -1.24 -25.01 6.59
C LYS A 171 -2.29 -25.31 5.53
#